data_AF-A0A7X7KW43-F1
#
_entry.id   AF-A0A7X7KW43-F1
#
_cell.length_a   1.000
_cell.length_b   1.000
_cell.length_c   1.000
_cell.angle_alpha   90.00
_cell.angle_beta   90.00
_cell.angle_gamma   90.00
#
_symmetry.space_group_name_H-M   'P 1'
#
loop_
_entity.id
_entity.type
_entity.pdbx_description
1 polymer ?
#
loop_
_entity_poly.entity_id
_entity_poly.type
_entity_poly.pdbx_seq_one_letter_code
_entity_poly.pdbx_strand_id
1 'polypeptide(L)'
;SAAPSYGGVGGHRYAGDGIGVCYGSIFSPTNCGSGGPQGGAAGGAIVLTAAGTVTLNGSVTANAATTPPDCRGATGGAVFITAGKLAGSGTVTAHGQPANNAYTGGGGRLSFILTEPGADFTAFSGTAVASGGRLTVYGGGAGTVYYQTGDQAYRHGTIKLSNGTLGTLCQGNYDLTGFGYAGQDDLRRATIELGANAGIYLFGDTTVGRIVFTGENSSTYPANINFNGYTLRVNQSKPKPAWTDPSSPVKIDNYYSGTYIDNIIWQKAGTMIFLR
;
A
#
# COMPACT_ATOMS: atom_id res chain seq x y z
N SER A 1 3.74 -14.69 16.55
CA SER A 1 4.86 -14.72 15.58
C SER A 1 4.37 -14.18 14.24
N ALA A 2 5.19 -13.40 13.52
CA ALA A 2 4.79 -12.73 12.29
C ALA A 2 5.62 -13.19 11.08
N ALA A 3 5.08 -13.01 9.87
CA ALA A 3 5.85 -13.07 8.62
C ALA A 3 6.58 -11.73 8.35
N PRO A 4 7.57 -11.71 7.45
CA PRO A 4 8.30 -10.49 7.09
C PRO A 4 7.42 -9.47 6.33
N SER A 5 7.82 -8.20 6.39
CA SER A 5 7.13 -7.04 5.79
C SER A 5 8.07 -6.25 4.88
N TYR A 6 7.60 -5.73 3.74
CA TYR A 6 8.37 -4.81 2.88
C TYR A 6 7.49 -3.65 2.36
N GLY A 7 6.57 -3.94 1.43
CA GLY A 7 5.54 -3.01 0.99
C GLY A 7 4.26 -3.17 1.80
N GLY A 8 3.82 -4.41 1.96
CA GLY A 8 2.78 -4.80 2.91
C GLY A 8 3.35 -5.42 4.18
N VAL A 9 2.56 -5.39 5.24
CA VAL A 9 2.84 -6.06 6.50
C VAL A 9 2.70 -7.57 6.34
N GLY A 10 3.61 -8.35 6.90
CA GLY A 10 3.48 -9.81 6.94
C GLY A 10 2.30 -10.25 7.81
N GLY A 11 1.66 -11.36 7.44
CA GLY A 11 0.61 -11.98 8.23
C GLY A 11 1.06 -12.30 9.66
N HIS A 12 0.17 -12.11 10.63
CA HIS A 12 0.46 -12.30 12.05
C HIS A 12 -0.82 -12.63 12.81
N ARG A 13 -0.70 -13.17 14.04
CA ARG A 13 -1.85 -13.67 14.81
C ARG A 13 -2.44 -12.62 15.76
N TYR A 14 -1.60 -11.76 16.34
CA TYR A 14 -2.01 -10.73 17.31
C TYR A 14 -1.32 -9.39 17.05
N ALA A 15 -1.96 -8.27 17.44
CA ALA A 15 -1.39 -6.93 17.30
C ALA A 15 -0.03 -6.74 18.00
N GLY A 16 0.22 -7.50 19.08
CA GLY A 16 1.47 -7.49 19.84
C GLY A 16 2.55 -8.45 19.31
N ASP A 17 2.30 -9.19 18.22
CA ASP A 17 3.26 -10.14 17.64
C ASP A 17 4.35 -9.43 16.82
N GLY A 18 5.13 -8.53 17.42
CA GLY A 18 6.36 -7.97 16.82
C GLY A 18 6.26 -7.68 15.32
N ILE A 19 5.20 -6.97 14.91
CA ILE A 19 4.86 -6.75 13.50
C ILE A 19 6.03 -6.04 12.81
N GLY A 20 6.59 -6.67 11.78
CA GLY A 20 7.68 -6.08 11.01
C GLY A 20 7.22 -4.78 10.34
N VAL A 21 8.01 -3.72 10.47
CA VAL A 21 7.72 -2.42 9.83
C VAL A 21 8.01 -2.52 8.33
N CYS A 22 7.11 -2.00 7.49
CA CYS A 22 7.38 -1.84 6.06
C CYS A 22 8.55 -0.87 5.85
N TYR A 23 9.45 -1.17 4.91
CA TYR A 23 10.65 -0.37 4.65
C TYR A 23 10.79 -0.04 3.15
N GLY A 24 11.72 0.85 2.81
CA GLY A 24 11.93 1.32 1.45
C GLY A 24 10.93 2.37 1.00
N SER A 25 11.33 3.16 0.00
CA SER A 25 10.48 4.24 -0.52
C SER A 25 9.34 3.71 -1.39
N ILE A 26 8.14 4.27 -1.22
CA ILE A 26 7.00 4.09 -2.12
C ILE A 26 7.28 4.74 -3.48
N PHE A 27 7.92 5.90 -3.46
CA PHE A 27 8.13 6.71 -4.67
C PHE A 27 9.30 6.22 -5.51
N SER A 28 10.37 5.74 -4.88
CA SER A 28 11.56 5.19 -5.54
C SER A 28 12.03 3.89 -4.88
N PRO A 29 11.28 2.79 -5.01
CA PRO A 29 11.60 1.52 -4.39
C PRO A 29 12.79 0.85 -5.08
N THR A 30 13.84 0.52 -4.33
CA THR A 30 15.05 -0.14 -4.86
C THR A 30 15.50 -1.33 -4.03
N ASN A 31 14.75 -1.71 -2.99
CA ASN A 31 15.14 -2.80 -2.10
C ASN A 31 14.56 -4.12 -2.58
N CYS A 32 15.32 -5.20 -2.41
CA CYS A 32 14.76 -6.53 -2.46
C CYS A 32 13.80 -6.75 -1.28
N GLY A 33 12.89 -7.69 -1.46
CA GLY A 33 12.03 -8.18 -0.40
C GLY A 33 12.80 -8.93 0.68
N SER A 34 12.11 -9.26 1.77
CA SER A 34 12.62 -10.03 2.88
C SER A 34 12.26 -11.52 2.75
N GLY A 35 13.27 -12.37 2.90
CA GLY A 35 13.11 -13.82 2.85
C GLY A 35 12.29 -14.35 4.01
N GLY A 36 11.53 -15.42 3.75
CA GLY A 36 10.77 -16.14 4.75
C GLY A 36 11.64 -17.12 5.53
N PRO A 37 11.34 -17.37 6.82
CA PRO A 37 11.94 -18.47 7.56
C PRO A 37 11.87 -19.79 6.77
N GLN A 38 12.91 -20.61 6.87
CA GLN A 38 13.01 -21.92 6.18
C GLN A 38 13.09 -21.83 4.65
N GLY A 39 13.68 -20.76 4.10
CA GLY A 39 14.10 -20.70 2.70
C GLY A 39 13.10 -20.09 1.73
N GLY A 40 12.09 -19.36 2.23
CA GLY A 40 11.22 -18.55 1.37
C GLY A 40 12.04 -17.47 0.65
N ALA A 41 12.21 -17.57 -0.66
CA ALA A 41 12.94 -16.56 -1.43
C ALA A 41 12.06 -15.34 -1.72
N ALA A 42 12.56 -14.16 -1.40
CA ALA A 42 11.84 -12.91 -1.61
C ALA A 42 11.94 -12.41 -3.05
N GLY A 43 11.07 -11.47 -3.41
CA GLY A 43 11.17 -10.78 -4.70
C GLY A 43 12.43 -9.91 -4.80
N GLY A 44 13.04 -9.88 -5.99
CA GLY A 44 14.16 -8.98 -6.29
C GLY A 44 13.74 -7.53 -6.54
N ALA A 45 14.69 -6.67 -6.91
CA ALA A 45 14.42 -5.28 -7.29
C ALA A 45 14.75 -5.04 -8.77
N ILE A 46 13.84 -4.42 -9.50
CA ILE A 46 14.00 -4.04 -10.91
C ILE A 46 13.90 -2.52 -11.01
N VAL A 47 14.93 -1.86 -11.51
CA VAL A 47 14.95 -0.41 -11.75
C VAL A 47 15.20 -0.14 -13.22
N LEU A 48 14.26 0.54 -13.87
CA LEU A 48 14.32 0.90 -15.28
C LEU A 48 14.15 2.41 -15.45
N THR A 49 15.08 3.06 -16.15
CA THR A 49 14.98 4.48 -16.50
C THR A 49 15.15 4.62 -18.01
N ALA A 50 14.18 5.26 -18.66
CA ALA A 50 14.21 5.56 -20.08
C ALA A 50 13.68 6.97 -20.33
N ALA A 51 14.35 7.74 -21.19
CA ALA A 51 13.88 9.08 -21.55
C ALA A 51 12.64 9.03 -22.48
N GLY A 52 12.52 7.97 -23.28
CA GLY A 52 11.42 7.77 -24.23
C GLY A 52 10.29 6.90 -23.67
N THR A 53 9.53 6.30 -24.59
CA THR A 53 8.43 5.39 -24.24
C THR A 53 8.96 4.03 -23.80
N VAL A 54 8.51 3.55 -22.65
CA VAL A 54 8.60 2.13 -22.27
C VAL A 54 7.33 1.43 -22.72
N THR A 55 7.45 0.45 -23.61
CA THR A 55 6.32 -0.39 -24.04
C THR A 55 6.41 -1.74 -23.35
N LEU A 56 5.47 -2.03 -22.45
CA LEU A 56 5.42 -3.25 -21.66
C LEU A 56 4.28 -4.14 -22.18
N ASN A 57 4.64 -5.14 -22.98
CA ASN A 57 3.69 -6.13 -23.52
C ASN A 57 3.83 -7.52 -22.84
N GLY A 58 4.92 -7.73 -22.10
CA GLY A 58 5.21 -8.98 -21.38
C GLY A 58 4.92 -8.89 -19.89
N SER A 59 5.67 -9.65 -19.10
CA SER A 59 5.61 -9.59 -17.63
C SER A 59 6.91 -9.02 -17.04
N VAL A 60 6.75 -8.22 -15.99
CA VAL A 60 7.84 -7.78 -15.11
C VAL A 60 7.48 -8.21 -13.70
N THR A 61 8.24 -9.16 -13.14
CA THR A 61 7.86 -9.79 -11.86
C THR A 61 8.95 -9.64 -10.82
N ALA A 62 8.58 -9.09 -9.67
CA ALA A 62 9.34 -9.06 -8.43
C ALA A 62 8.58 -9.84 -7.33
N ASN A 63 7.98 -10.98 -7.68
CA ASN A 63 7.21 -11.80 -6.76
C ASN A 63 8.14 -12.59 -5.84
N ALA A 64 7.70 -12.86 -4.62
CA ALA A 64 8.31 -13.91 -3.80
C ALA A 64 8.16 -15.27 -4.50
N ALA A 65 9.14 -16.15 -4.32
CA ALA A 65 9.09 -17.49 -4.87
C ALA A 65 8.10 -18.37 -4.10
N THR A 66 7.39 -19.22 -4.82
CA THR A 66 6.57 -20.28 -4.21
C THR A 66 7.48 -21.36 -3.63
N THR A 67 7.39 -21.59 -2.32
CA THR A 67 8.13 -22.65 -1.59
C THR A 67 7.14 -23.63 -0.94
N PRO A 68 7.60 -24.78 -0.39
CA PRO A 68 6.72 -25.79 0.19
C PRO A 68 5.76 -25.23 1.26
N PRO A 69 4.62 -25.91 1.50
CA PRO A 69 3.50 -25.41 2.31
C PRO A 69 3.86 -24.92 3.72
N ASP A 70 4.90 -25.52 4.32
CA ASP A 70 5.29 -25.31 5.71
C ASP A 70 6.27 -24.14 5.90
N CYS A 71 6.73 -23.52 4.81
CA CYS A 71 7.57 -22.33 4.87
C CYS A 71 6.73 -21.10 5.24
N ARG A 72 7.25 -20.27 6.14
CA ARG A 72 6.67 -18.95 6.42
C ARG A 72 6.93 -18.02 5.23
N GLY A 73 5.95 -17.20 4.88
CA GLY A 73 5.98 -16.45 3.63
C GLY A 73 7.12 -15.43 3.53
N ALA A 74 7.66 -15.26 2.32
CA ALA A 74 8.57 -14.18 1.95
C ALA A 74 7.81 -12.99 1.30
N THR A 75 8.41 -11.80 1.27
CA THR A 75 7.74 -10.62 0.70
C THR A 75 7.98 -10.48 -0.80
N GLY A 76 7.06 -9.80 -1.47
CA GLY A 76 7.34 -9.22 -2.79
C GLY A 76 8.54 -8.26 -2.73
N GLY A 77 9.10 -7.95 -3.89
CA GLY A 77 10.22 -7.06 -4.08
C GLY A 77 9.81 -5.71 -4.66
N ALA A 78 10.67 -5.12 -5.49
CA ALA A 78 10.49 -3.78 -6.03
C ALA A 78 10.49 -3.75 -7.56
N VAL A 79 9.61 -2.93 -8.16
CA VAL A 79 9.74 -2.49 -9.55
C VAL A 79 9.63 -0.98 -9.58
N PHE A 80 10.64 -0.30 -10.12
CA PHE A 80 10.66 1.15 -10.27
C PHE A 80 10.94 1.51 -11.72
N ILE A 81 9.95 2.08 -12.40
CA ILE A 81 10.04 2.51 -13.80
C ILE A 81 9.90 4.02 -13.88
N THR A 82 10.94 4.69 -14.38
CA THR A 82 10.89 6.09 -14.81
C THR A 82 10.94 6.12 -16.34
N ALA A 83 9.94 6.70 -16.98
CA ALA A 83 9.81 6.73 -18.43
C ALA A 83 9.35 8.11 -18.93
N GLY A 84 9.57 8.43 -20.21
CA GLY A 84 8.86 9.55 -20.86
C GLY A 84 7.36 9.27 -20.88
N LYS A 85 7.00 8.11 -21.43
CA LYS A 85 5.64 7.54 -21.49
C LYS A 85 5.68 6.06 -21.13
N LEU A 86 4.57 5.52 -20.63
CA LEU A 86 4.36 4.09 -20.43
C LEU A 86 3.20 3.64 -21.32
N ALA A 87 3.43 2.59 -22.11
CA ALA A 87 2.42 2.01 -22.99
C ALA A 87 2.43 0.48 -22.95
N GLY A 88 1.39 -0.13 -23.52
CA GLY A 88 1.27 -1.58 -23.67
C GLY A 88 0.23 -2.20 -22.73
N SER A 89 0.12 -3.53 -22.80
CA SER A 89 -0.95 -4.30 -22.15
C SER A 89 -0.44 -5.38 -21.20
N GLY A 90 0.86 -5.40 -20.91
CA GLY A 90 1.47 -6.44 -20.10
C GLY A 90 1.23 -6.27 -18.59
N THR A 91 1.95 -7.05 -17.80
CA THR A 91 1.70 -7.17 -16.35
C THR A 91 2.95 -6.82 -15.54
N VAL A 92 2.74 -6.15 -14.41
CA VAL A 92 3.79 -5.84 -13.43
C VAL A 92 3.36 -6.34 -12.07
N THR A 93 4.15 -7.21 -11.45
CA THR A 93 3.74 -7.88 -10.20
C THR A 93 4.84 -7.88 -9.14
N ALA A 94 4.45 -7.71 -7.87
CA ALA A 94 5.34 -7.86 -6.72
C ALA A 94 4.57 -8.47 -5.53
N HIS A 95 4.12 -9.71 -5.70
CA HIS A 95 3.33 -10.43 -4.71
C HIS A 95 4.18 -11.01 -3.57
N GLY A 96 3.62 -10.98 -2.36
CA GLY A 96 4.11 -11.79 -1.25
C GLY A 96 3.82 -13.28 -1.45
N GLN A 97 4.58 -14.12 -0.74
CA GLN A 97 4.48 -15.57 -0.86
C GLN A 97 3.19 -16.08 -0.18
N PRO A 98 2.35 -16.88 -0.87
CA PRO A 98 1.22 -17.57 -0.26
C PRO A 98 1.69 -18.69 0.68
N ALA A 99 0.82 -19.10 1.60
CA ALA A 99 1.07 -20.22 2.51
C ALA A 99 -0.23 -20.99 2.74
N ASN A 100 -0.13 -22.26 3.13
CA ASN A 100 -1.32 -23.12 3.33
C ASN A 100 -1.72 -23.26 4.80
N ASN A 101 -0.76 -23.19 5.72
CA ASN A 101 -0.95 -23.41 7.16
C ASN A 101 -0.10 -22.46 8.03
N ALA A 102 0.51 -21.43 7.42
CA ALA A 102 1.45 -20.51 8.07
C ALA A 102 1.19 -19.05 7.65
N TYR A 103 1.92 -18.12 8.28
CA TYR A 103 1.87 -16.69 7.99
C TYR A 103 2.43 -16.36 6.61
N THR A 104 1.78 -15.47 5.87
CA THR A 104 2.22 -15.08 4.52
C THR A 104 2.97 -13.75 4.50
N GLY A 105 3.86 -13.59 3.53
CA GLY A 105 4.63 -12.36 3.40
C GLY A 105 3.79 -11.22 2.82
N GLY A 106 4.11 -9.99 3.18
CA GLY A 106 3.46 -8.82 2.61
C GLY A 106 3.82 -8.58 1.14
N GLY A 107 3.00 -7.76 0.47
CA GLY A 107 3.26 -7.33 -0.90
C GLY A 107 4.52 -6.47 -1.03
N GLY A 108 4.96 -6.29 -2.27
CA GLY A 108 6.12 -5.46 -2.63
C GLY A 108 5.76 -4.01 -2.93
N ARG A 109 6.64 -3.31 -3.65
CA ARG A 109 6.45 -1.91 -4.05
C ARG A 109 6.64 -1.75 -5.56
N LEU A 110 5.64 -1.18 -6.22
CA LEU A 110 5.69 -0.80 -7.63
C LEU A 110 5.62 0.73 -7.72
N SER A 111 6.46 1.35 -8.56
CA SER A 111 6.44 2.79 -8.82
C SER A 111 6.63 3.09 -10.29
N PHE A 112 5.75 3.93 -10.83
CA PHE A 112 5.77 4.40 -12.21
C PHE A 112 5.76 5.93 -12.22
N ILE A 113 6.82 6.53 -12.77
CA ILE A 113 6.96 7.97 -12.91
C ILE A 113 7.09 8.32 -14.40
N LEU A 114 6.12 9.07 -14.91
CA LEU A 114 6.18 9.64 -16.25
C LEU A 114 6.85 11.01 -16.19
N THR A 115 7.68 11.30 -17.19
CA THR A 115 8.53 12.50 -17.23
C THR A 115 8.22 13.43 -18.39
N GLU A 116 7.50 12.95 -19.42
CA GLU A 116 7.08 13.81 -20.54
C GLU A 116 5.86 14.66 -20.14
N PRO A 117 5.87 15.99 -20.37
CA PRO A 117 4.71 16.85 -20.13
C PRO A 117 3.46 16.33 -20.84
N GLY A 118 2.31 16.34 -20.16
CA GLY A 118 1.05 15.80 -20.67
C GLY A 118 0.96 14.27 -20.68
N ALA A 119 2.01 13.53 -20.29
CA ALA A 119 1.94 12.07 -20.27
C ALA A 119 1.12 11.56 -19.09
N ASP A 120 0.22 10.63 -19.38
CA ASP A 120 -0.59 9.90 -18.41
C ASP A 120 -0.51 8.39 -18.66
N PHE A 121 -1.30 7.61 -17.91
CA PHE A 121 -1.31 6.15 -17.99
C PHE A 121 -2.38 5.59 -18.94
N THR A 122 -3.02 6.40 -19.78
CA THR A 122 -4.10 5.93 -20.69
C THR A 122 -3.59 4.99 -21.78
N ALA A 123 -2.33 5.11 -22.19
CA ALA A 123 -1.69 4.23 -23.16
C ALA A 123 -1.24 2.87 -22.57
N PHE A 124 -1.27 2.73 -21.23
CA PHE A 124 -1.00 1.47 -20.54
C PHE A 124 -2.32 0.82 -20.11
N SER A 125 -2.76 -0.18 -20.86
CA SER A 125 -3.95 -0.98 -20.57
C SER A 125 -3.65 -2.24 -19.76
N GLY A 126 -2.39 -2.40 -19.36
CA GLY A 126 -1.92 -3.52 -18.55
C GLY A 126 -2.31 -3.43 -17.08
N THR A 127 -1.79 -4.36 -16.27
CA THR A 127 -2.07 -4.41 -14.83
C THR A 127 -0.79 -4.24 -14.00
N ALA A 128 -0.90 -3.58 -12.86
CA ALA A 128 0.14 -3.54 -11.85
C ALA A 128 -0.43 -3.90 -10.49
N VAL A 129 0.08 -4.96 -9.87
CA VAL A 129 -0.46 -5.51 -8.62
C VAL A 129 0.66 -5.91 -7.67
N ALA A 130 0.58 -5.42 -6.44
CA ALA A 130 1.49 -5.80 -5.36
C ALA A 130 0.66 -6.32 -4.17
N SER A 131 0.09 -7.51 -4.28
CA SER A 131 -0.71 -8.07 -3.18
C SER A 131 0.16 -8.77 -2.14
N GLY A 132 -0.32 -8.88 -0.92
CA GLY A 132 0.24 -9.82 0.04
C GLY A 132 0.02 -11.28 -0.38
N GLY A 133 0.72 -12.18 0.31
CA GLY A 133 0.52 -13.61 0.14
C GLY A 133 -0.80 -14.08 0.76
N ARG A 134 -1.40 -15.11 0.16
CA ARG A 134 -2.75 -15.59 0.48
C ARG A 134 -2.78 -16.61 1.63
N LEU A 135 -3.61 -16.36 2.64
CA LEU A 135 -4.08 -17.35 3.63
C LEU A 135 -5.39 -16.86 4.27
N THR A 136 -6.31 -17.78 4.57
CA THR A 136 -7.64 -17.56 5.19
C THR A 136 -7.66 -16.92 6.58
N VAL A 137 -6.51 -16.78 7.26
CA VAL A 137 -6.48 -16.19 8.62
C VAL A 137 -5.31 -15.23 8.75
N TYR A 138 -4.12 -15.59 8.26
CA TYR A 138 -2.90 -14.81 8.43
C TYR A 138 -2.32 -14.36 7.08
N GLY A 139 -3.18 -13.74 6.27
CA GLY A 139 -2.83 -13.11 5.00
C GLY A 139 -1.88 -11.93 5.17
N GLY A 140 -1.08 -11.65 4.16
CA GLY A 140 -0.14 -10.54 4.13
C GLY A 140 -0.87 -9.30 3.63
N GLY A 141 -0.46 -8.14 4.14
CA GLY A 141 -0.95 -6.86 3.71
C GLY A 141 -0.64 -6.57 2.24
N ALA A 142 -1.51 -5.78 1.62
CA ALA A 142 -1.24 -5.20 0.31
C ALA A 142 0.07 -4.38 0.33
N GLY A 143 0.82 -4.50 -0.75
CA GLY A 143 1.91 -3.61 -1.10
C GLY A 143 1.41 -2.31 -1.74
N THR A 144 2.35 -1.50 -2.24
CA THR A 144 2.04 -0.19 -2.81
C THR A 144 2.25 -0.14 -4.31
N VAL A 145 1.35 0.50 -5.04
CA VAL A 145 1.53 0.86 -6.45
C VAL A 145 1.43 2.37 -6.63
N TYR A 146 2.55 3.04 -6.92
CA TYR A 146 2.61 4.48 -7.13
C TYR A 146 2.57 4.86 -8.61
N TYR A 147 1.72 5.82 -8.95
CA TYR A 147 1.58 6.40 -10.28
C TYR A 147 1.75 7.92 -10.22
N GLN A 148 2.72 8.45 -10.96
CA GLN A 148 2.89 9.89 -11.18
C GLN A 148 2.85 10.20 -12.68
N THR A 149 1.90 11.04 -13.09
CA THR A 149 1.83 11.56 -14.46
C THR A 149 2.90 12.62 -14.70
N GLY A 150 3.16 12.96 -15.96
CA GLY A 150 4.19 13.95 -16.32
C GLY A 150 3.87 15.38 -15.85
N ASP A 151 2.59 15.69 -15.65
CA ASP A 151 2.14 17.00 -15.16
C ASP A 151 2.08 17.10 -13.63
N GLN A 152 2.19 15.97 -12.93
CA GLN A 152 2.18 15.96 -11.47
C GLN A 152 3.54 16.35 -10.93
N ALA A 153 3.54 17.33 -10.02
CA ALA A 153 4.73 17.69 -9.26
C ALA A 153 5.24 16.49 -8.43
N TYR A 154 6.53 16.53 -8.09
CA TYR A 154 7.21 15.50 -7.31
C TYR A 154 6.38 15.05 -6.09
N ARG A 155 6.01 13.75 -6.06
CA ARG A 155 5.22 13.08 -4.99
C ARG A 155 3.73 13.48 -4.91
N HIS A 156 3.16 14.08 -5.95
CA HIS A 156 1.72 14.41 -6.04
C HIS A 156 0.87 13.30 -6.69
N GLY A 157 1.48 12.16 -7.00
CA GLY A 157 0.82 11.03 -7.63
C GLY A 157 -0.17 10.29 -6.72
N THR A 158 -0.65 9.17 -7.23
CA THR A 158 -1.57 8.27 -6.53
C THR A 158 -0.86 7.01 -6.10
N ILE A 159 -0.99 6.67 -4.82
CA ILE A 159 -0.57 5.39 -4.22
C ILE A 159 -1.83 4.54 -4.11
N LYS A 160 -1.86 3.41 -4.82
CA LYS A 160 -2.94 2.43 -4.75
C LYS A 160 -2.55 1.25 -3.89
N LEU A 161 -3.48 0.79 -3.07
CA LEU A 161 -3.33 -0.37 -2.19
C LEU A 161 -4.55 -1.27 -2.38
N SER A 162 -4.32 -2.53 -2.72
CA SER A 162 -5.39 -3.48 -3.00
C SER A 162 -4.83 -4.90 -2.98
N ASN A 163 -5.53 -5.82 -2.32
CA ASN A 163 -5.36 -7.26 -2.55
C ASN A 163 -6.36 -7.79 -3.60
N GLY A 164 -7.19 -6.96 -4.23
CA GLY A 164 -8.13 -7.36 -5.29
C GLY A 164 -9.21 -8.34 -4.84
N THR A 165 -9.77 -9.11 -5.78
CA THR A 165 -10.77 -10.19 -5.53
C THR A 165 -10.19 -11.45 -4.89
N LEU A 166 -8.96 -11.37 -4.34
CA LEU A 166 -8.38 -12.44 -3.54
C LEU A 166 -9.29 -12.60 -2.30
N GLY A 167 -10.18 -13.59 -2.41
CA GLY A 167 -11.35 -13.73 -1.55
C GLY A 167 -11.05 -13.72 -0.06
N THR A 168 -11.97 -13.10 0.66
CA THR A 168 -12.45 -13.35 2.01
C THR A 168 -11.52 -14.14 2.93
N LEU A 169 -11.26 -13.50 4.08
CA LEU A 169 -10.75 -14.02 5.35
C LEU A 169 -9.25 -13.70 5.58
N CYS A 170 -8.97 -12.51 6.11
CA CYS A 170 -8.01 -12.39 7.22
C CYS A 170 -8.82 -12.15 8.49
N GLN A 171 -9.22 -13.22 9.18
CA GLN A 171 -9.84 -13.07 10.50
C GLN A 171 -8.78 -12.62 11.51
N GLY A 172 -8.94 -11.39 11.98
CA GLY A 172 -8.09 -10.85 13.04
C GLY A 172 -6.87 -10.16 12.48
N ASN A 173 -6.97 -8.84 12.41
CA ASN A 173 -5.85 -7.91 12.30
C ASN A 173 -5.06 -7.97 10.98
N TYR A 174 -5.25 -6.88 10.22
CA TYR A 174 -4.14 -6.05 9.71
C TYR A 174 -3.57 -6.41 8.34
N ASP A 175 -4.35 -6.08 7.32
CA ASP A 175 -3.96 -5.95 5.92
C ASP A 175 -3.21 -4.63 5.66
N LEU A 176 -2.06 -4.42 6.31
CA LEU A 176 -1.54 -3.07 6.48
C LEU A 176 -0.43 -2.75 5.51
N THR A 177 -0.49 -1.59 4.89
CA THR A 177 0.72 -0.89 4.47
C THR A 177 1.18 0.03 5.60
N GLY A 178 2.43 -0.14 6.03
CA GLY A 178 3.02 0.72 7.04
C GLY A 178 3.23 2.14 6.51
N PHE A 179 2.58 3.11 7.15
CA PHE A 179 2.80 4.54 6.91
C PHE A 179 3.27 5.23 8.20
N GLY A 180 4.04 6.32 8.07
CA GLY A 180 4.43 7.16 9.21
C GLY A 180 5.77 6.86 9.86
N TYR A 181 6.66 6.08 9.23
CA TYR A 181 8.05 6.01 9.70
C TYR A 181 8.79 7.31 9.35
N ALA A 182 9.43 7.94 10.35
CA ALA A 182 10.18 9.17 10.16
C ALA A 182 11.25 8.99 9.06
N GLY A 183 11.13 9.74 7.97
CA GLY A 183 12.17 9.87 6.94
C GLY A 183 12.11 8.93 5.74
N GLN A 184 11.15 8.00 5.63
CA GLN A 184 11.07 7.09 4.46
C GLN A 184 10.29 7.69 3.28
N ASP A 185 9.10 8.25 3.51
CA ASP A 185 8.29 8.88 2.45
C ASP A 185 7.47 10.07 2.97
N ASP A 186 7.52 11.17 2.23
CA ASP A 186 6.73 12.35 2.52
C ASP A 186 5.42 12.33 1.75
N LEU A 187 4.35 11.92 2.43
CA LEU A 187 3.06 11.61 1.81
C LEU A 187 2.13 12.82 1.74
N ARG A 188 2.52 13.99 2.28
CA ARG A 188 1.66 15.17 2.48
C ARG A 188 1.01 15.72 1.22
N ARG A 189 1.43 15.25 0.05
CA ARG A 189 0.97 15.63 -1.30
C ARG A 189 0.38 14.47 -2.10
N ALA A 190 0.59 13.22 -1.66
CA ALA A 190 0.13 12.04 -2.37
C ALA A 190 -1.37 11.80 -2.13
N THR A 191 -2.04 11.23 -3.14
CA THR A 191 -3.34 10.58 -2.95
C THR A 191 -3.12 9.14 -2.55
N ILE A 192 -3.83 8.67 -1.54
CA ILE A 192 -3.94 7.26 -1.18
C ILE A 192 -5.30 6.73 -1.66
N GLU A 193 -5.29 5.67 -2.47
CA GLU A 193 -6.48 4.94 -2.92
C GLU A 193 -6.50 3.54 -2.29
N LEU A 194 -7.49 3.30 -1.43
CA LEU A 194 -7.70 2.03 -0.72
C LEU A 194 -8.78 1.22 -1.44
N GLY A 195 -8.35 0.13 -2.07
CA GLY A 195 -9.18 -0.82 -2.80
C GLY A 195 -9.63 -2.01 -1.95
N ALA A 196 -10.11 -3.06 -2.63
CA ALA A 196 -10.60 -4.29 -2.01
C ALA A 196 -9.55 -4.93 -1.09
N ASN A 197 -9.99 -5.36 0.10
CA ASN A 197 -9.17 -6.10 1.06
C ASN A 197 -7.80 -5.41 1.24
N ALA A 198 -7.82 -4.13 1.63
CA ALA A 198 -6.61 -3.37 1.91
C ALA A 198 -6.82 -2.50 3.14
N GLY A 199 -5.78 -2.35 3.95
CA GLY A 199 -5.79 -1.59 5.17
C GLY A 199 -4.54 -0.73 5.35
N ILE A 200 -4.64 0.26 6.24
CA ILE A 200 -3.51 1.08 6.67
C ILE A 200 -3.27 0.84 8.13
N TYR A 201 -2.01 0.75 8.53
CA TYR A 201 -1.61 0.84 9.93
C TYR A 201 -0.55 1.87 10.09
N LEU A 202 -0.77 2.73 11.07
CA LEU A 202 0.18 3.74 11.40
C LEU A 202 1.20 3.17 12.39
N PHE A 203 2.46 3.36 12.05
CA PHE A 203 3.60 3.13 12.96
C PHE A 203 4.15 4.44 13.51
N GLY A 204 3.52 5.56 13.16
CA GLY A 204 3.89 6.91 13.54
C GLY A 204 2.87 7.91 13.03
N ASP A 205 2.90 9.10 13.61
CA ASP A 205 2.18 10.26 13.10
C ASP A 205 2.53 10.51 11.62
N THR A 206 1.53 10.72 10.77
CA THR A 206 1.76 10.95 9.34
C THR A 206 0.81 11.99 8.77
N THR A 207 1.17 12.52 7.60
CA THR A 207 0.35 13.46 6.82
C THR A 207 0.23 12.98 5.39
N VAL A 208 -0.99 12.90 4.87
CA VAL A 208 -1.28 12.55 3.47
C VAL A 208 -1.97 13.70 2.74
N GLY A 209 -1.87 13.78 1.41
CA GLY A 209 -2.57 14.80 0.64
C GLY A 209 -4.08 14.53 0.53
N ARG A 210 -4.44 13.28 0.23
CA ARG A 210 -5.84 12.83 0.09
C ARG A 210 -5.95 11.34 0.39
N ILE A 211 -7.10 10.90 0.91
CA ILE A 211 -7.48 9.48 0.99
C ILE A 211 -8.80 9.25 0.25
N VAL A 212 -8.86 8.17 -0.50
CA VAL A 212 -10.05 7.72 -1.24
C VAL A 212 -10.25 6.23 -0.97
N PHE A 213 -11.46 5.86 -0.58
CA PHE A 213 -11.87 4.46 -0.54
C PHE A 213 -12.58 4.15 -1.87
N THR A 214 -12.05 3.20 -2.64
CA THR A 214 -12.50 2.96 -4.02
C THR A 214 -13.47 1.79 -4.16
N GLY A 215 -13.95 1.23 -3.05
CA GLY A 215 -15.21 0.50 -3.02
C GLY A 215 -15.25 -0.78 -3.87
N GLU A 216 -14.50 -1.80 -3.46
CA GLU A 216 -14.92 -3.20 -3.59
C GLU A 216 -14.86 -3.80 -2.18
N ASN A 217 -15.71 -3.25 -1.31
CA ASN A 217 -15.79 -3.70 0.08
C ASN A 217 -16.52 -5.05 0.07
N SER A 218 -15.78 -6.12 0.34
CA SER A 218 -16.40 -7.32 0.89
C SER A 218 -17.17 -6.91 2.14
N SER A 219 -18.43 -7.33 2.28
CA SER A 219 -19.18 -7.16 3.54
C SER A 219 -18.49 -7.85 4.72
N THR A 220 -17.56 -8.77 4.43
CA THR A 220 -16.73 -9.46 5.40
C THR A 220 -15.42 -8.71 5.72
N TYR A 221 -14.85 -7.95 4.78
CA TYR A 221 -13.55 -7.24 4.95
C TYR A 221 -13.52 -5.90 4.20
N PRO A 222 -14.07 -4.83 4.80
CA PRO A 222 -13.99 -3.51 4.21
C PRO A 222 -12.55 -2.97 4.26
N ALA A 223 -12.23 -2.08 3.32
CA ALA A 223 -11.03 -1.28 3.42
C ALA A 223 -11.02 -0.52 4.77
N ASN A 224 -9.89 -0.55 5.49
CA ASN A 224 -9.82 -0.05 6.86
C ASN A 224 -8.56 0.80 7.12
N ILE A 225 -8.63 1.64 8.13
CA ILE A 225 -7.46 2.38 8.66
C ILE A 225 -7.42 2.09 10.15
N ASN A 226 -6.31 1.52 10.60
CA ASN A 226 -5.97 1.41 12.01
C ASN A 226 -4.95 2.49 12.36
N PHE A 227 -5.35 3.41 13.23
CA PHE A 227 -4.49 4.51 13.67
C PHE A 227 -3.46 4.05 14.69
N ASN A 228 -3.69 2.96 15.42
CA ASN A 228 -2.76 2.40 16.41
C ASN A 228 -2.25 3.47 17.41
N GLY A 229 -3.14 4.38 17.84
CA GLY A 229 -2.81 5.48 18.74
C GLY A 229 -2.02 6.64 18.11
N TYR A 230 -1.79 6.64 16.79
CA TYR A 230 -1.13 7.71 16.06
C TYR A 230 -2.10 8.65 15.36
N THR A 231 -1.60 9.82 14.97
CA THR A 231 -2.37 10.82 14.24
C THR A 231 -2.19 10.68 12.74
N LEU A 232 -3.30 10.54 12.02
CA LEU A 232 -3.36 10.79 10.59
C LEU A 232 -3.78 12.22 10.33
N ARG A 233 -2.96 12.96 9.58
CA ARG A 233 -3.29 14.29 9.08
C ARG A 233 -3.57 14.25 7.60
N VAL A 234 -4.60 14.96 7.15
CA VAL A 234 -4.93 15.04 5.72
C VAL A 234 -4.85 16.49 5.27
N ASN A 235 -3.98 16.77 4.30
CA ASN A 235 -3.60 18.09 3.82
C ASN A 235 -4.17 18.32 2.41
N GLN A 236 -5.50 18.40 2.30
CA GLN A 236 -6.17 18.62 1.03
C GLN A 236 -6.13 20.11 0.63
N SER A 237 -5.85 20.41 -0.64
CA SER A 237 -5.72 21.78 -1.18
C SER A 237 -6.96 22.29 -1.92
N LYS A 238 -8.18 21.75 -1.66
CA LYS A 238 -9.43 22.18 -2.33
C LYS A 238 -10.46 22.78 -1.34
N PRO A 239 -11.38 23.67 -1.78
CA PRO A 239 -12.23 24.47 -0.90
C PRO A 239 -13.35 23.70 -0.19
N LYS A 240 -13.73 24.19 1.00
CA LYS A 240 -14.72 23.67 1.97
C LYS A 240 -16.17 23.56 1.42
N PRO A 241 -16.87 22.42 1.60
CA PRO A 241 -18.33 22.39 1.68
C PRO A 241 -18.81 22.81 3.08
N ALA A 242 -19.93 23.53 3.17
CA ALA A 242 -20.43 24.10 4.42
C ALA A 242 -20.89 23.01 5.42
N TRP A 243 -20.12 22.83 6.51
CA TRP A 243 -20.54 22.20 7.76
C TRP A 243 -20.22 23.15 8.92
N THR A 244 -21.10 23.18 9.92
CA THR A 244 -21.35 24.30 10.83
C THR A 244 -20.47 24.38 12.09
N ASP A 245 -19.41 23.58 12.25
CA ASP A 245 -18.39 23.83 13.29
C ASP A 245 -16.99 23.32 12.89
N PRO A 246 -15.99 24.21 12.71
CA PRO A 246 -14.64 23.87 12.25
C PRO A 246 -13.57 23.72 13.36
N SER A 247 -13.91 23.77 14.65
CA SER A 247 -12.91 23.99 15.72
C SER A 247 -12.45 22.77 16.52
N SER A 248 -12.99 21.57 16.29
CA SER A 248 -12.65 20.37 17.05
C SER A 248 -12.16 19.23 16.14
N PRO A 249 -11.09 18.48 16.47
CA PRO A 249 -10.75 17.26 15.75
C PRO A 249 -11.96 16.31 15.79
N VAL A 250 -12.28 15.70 14.65
CA VAL A 250 -13.30 14.64 14.62
C VAL A 250 -12.64 13.41 15.25
N LYS A 251 -13.05 13.12 16.48
CA LYS A 251 -12.68 11.88 17.16
C LYS A 251 -13.43 10.73 16.48
N ILE A 252 -12.70 9.70 16.08
CA ILE A 252 -13.30 8.45 15.64
C ILE A 252 -13.00 7.45 16.74
N ASP A 253 -13.99 7.20 17.59
CA ASP A 253 -13.87 6.20 18.65
C ASP A 253 -13.92 4.81 18.01
N ASN A 254 -12.79 4.12 17.95
CA ASN A 254 -12.73 2.75 17.47
C ASN A 254 -13.09 1.80 18.63
N TYR A 255 -14.23 1.14 18.52
CA TYR A 255 -14.70 0.15 19.48
C TYR A 255 -13.88 -1.14 19.35
N TYR A 256 -12.65 -1.23 19.85
CA TYR A 256 -12.01 -2.50 20.23
C TYR A 256 -10.77 -2.26 21.10
N SER A 257 -10.91 -2.58 22.39
CA SER A 257 -9.92 -2.51 23.48
C SER A 257 -9.55 -1.10 23.96
N GLY A 258 -9.90 -0.84 25.23
CA GLY A 258 -9.87 0.48 25.85
C GLY A 258 -8.54 1.24 25.80
N THR A 259 -8.68 2.55 26.00
CA THR A 259 -7.67 3.56 26.35
C THR A 259 -6.86 4.24 25.23
N TYR A 260 -7.10 3.96 23.94
CA TYR A 260 -6.48 4.74 22.85
C TYR A 260 -7.50 5.71 22.22
N ILE A 261 -7.14 7.00 22.13
CA ILE A 261 -7.95 8.03 21.46
C ILE A 261 -7.35 8.21 20.06
N ASP A 262 -8.01 7.67 19.04
CA ASP A 262 -7.63 7.83 17.64
C ASP A 262 -8.06 9.23 17.13
N ASN A 263 -7.15 9.95 16.47
CA ASN A 263 -7.41 11.32 15.99
C ASN A 263 -7.18 11.43 14.46
N ILE A 264 -8.21 11.85 13.73
CA ILE A 264 -8.03 12.45 12.41
C ILE A 264 -7.95 13.97 12.59
N ILE A 265 -6.76 14.54 12.39
CA ILE A 265 -6.55 15.98 12.50
C ILE A 265 -6.50 16.59 11.10
N TRP A 266 -7.55 17.34 10.78
CA TRP A 266 -7.64 18.14 9.57
C TRP A 266 -6.79 19.40 9.74
N GLN A 267 -5.63 19.49 9.09
CA GLN A 267 -4.73 20.63 9.26
C GLN A 267 -5.18 21.90 8.50
N LYS A 268 -6.21 21.79 7.65
CA LYS A 268 -6.86 22.92 6.99
C LYS A 268 -8.36 22.69 6.88
N ALA A 269 -9.12 23.78 6.98
CA ALA A 269 -10.56 23.78 6.78
C ALA A 269 -10.91 23.19 5.39
N GLY A 270 -11.77 22.15 5.36
CA GLY A 270 -12.33 21.63 4.11
C GLY A 270 -11.78 20.29 3.60
N THR A 271 -11.40 19.37 4.49
CA THR A 271 -10.97 18.04 4.06
C THR A 271 -12.12 17.03 4.09
N MET A 272 -12.17 16.13 3.10
CA MET A 272 -13.27 15.17 2.88
C MET A 272 -12.73 13.75 2.67
N ILE A 273 -13.23 12.79 3.45
CA ILE A 273 -13.13 11.35 3.13
C ILE A 273 -14.17 11.06 2.06
N PHE A 274 -13.74 10.60 0.88
CA PHE A 274 -14.64 10.07 -0.13
C PHE A 274 -14.88 8.59 0.13
N LEU A 275 -16.12 8.28 0.52
CA LEU A 275 -16.69 6.94 0.48
C LEU A 275 -17.42 6.83 -0.87
N ARG A 276 -16.91 6.02 -1.78
CA ARG A 276 -17.56 5.74 -3.06
C ARG A 276 -18.22 4.38 -3.04
#